data_AF-A0A0N8R018-F1
#
_entry.id   AF-A0A0N8R018-F1
#
_cell.length_a   1.000
_cell.length_b   1.000
_cell.length_c   1.000
_cell.angle_alpha   90.00
_cell.angle_beta   90.00
_cell.angle_gamma   90.00
#
_symmetry.space_group_name_H-M   'P 1'
#
loop_
_entity.id
_entity.type
_entity.pdbx_description
1 polymer ?
#
loop_
_entity_poly.entity_id
_entity_poly.type
_entity_poly.pdbx_seq_one_letter_code
_entity_poly.pdbx_strand_id
1 'polypeptide(L)'
;MRFETLDITAPGLIDEPWNEAAVLGSVTWLWMHSKAHRDAPLHSLPTLLLPALKHRQFVLGSEDGKPVCYLSWLTVDEAAERRYLQQSPLMLKEADWNSGERIWLNDWVAPFGHSAALSRVLHRQLFANKCGRALYHRGEERGLRIKTFQGIGVIPEQARAWFAAHPVATTPSTDPL
;
A
#
# COMPACT_ATOMS: atom_id res chain seq x y z
N MET A 1 -6.66 -6.70 -15.65
CA MET A 1 -7.57 -5.60 -16.16
C MET A 1 -6.75 -4.54 -16.91
N ARG A 2 -7.27 -3.86 -17.95
CA ARG A 2 -6.58 -2.69 -18.56
C ARG A 2 -7.20 -1.36 -18.13
N PHE A 3 -6.38 -0.36 -17.80
CA PHE A 3 -6.80 1.00 -17.47
C PHE A 3 -5.84 2.03 -18.07
N GLU A 4 -6.35 2.89 -18.96
CA GLU A 4 -5.50 3.77 -19.79
C GLU A 4 -4.45 2.93 -20.54
N THR A 5 -3.16 3.17 -20.28
CA THR A 5 -2.02 2.42 -20.82
C THR A 5 -1.61 1.23 -19.97
N LEU A 6 -2.10 1.13 -18.73
CA LEU A 6 -1.67 0.14 -17.75
C LEU A 6 -2.44 -1.17 -17.89
N ASP A 7 -1.71 -2.27 -17.98
CA ASP A 7 -2.21 -3.60 -17.67
C ASP A 7 -2.01 -3.85 -16.17
N ILE A 8 -3.12 -4.04 -15.46
CA ILE A 8 -3.22 -4.14 -14.01
C ILE A 8 -3.39 -5.59 -13.59
N THR A 9 -2.56 -6.02 -12.65
CA THR A 9 -2.70 -7.26 -11.86
C THR A 9 -3.03 -6.90 -10.41
N ALA A 10 -4.22 -7.25 -9.92
CA ALA A 10 -4.65 -6.99 -8.55
C ALA A 10 -5.55 -8.12 -8.01
N PRO A 11 -4.99 -9.29 -7.66
CA PRO A 11 -5.76 -10.53 -7.45
C PRO A 11 -6.67 -10.53 -6.21
N GLY A 12 -6.55 -9.55 -5.31
CA GLY A 12 -7.47 -9.35 -4.19
C GLY A 12 -8.70 -8.50 -4.56
N LEU A 13 -8.73 -7.92 -5.76
CA LEU A 13 -9.76 -6.98 -6.23
C LEU A 13 -10.34 -7.39 -7.59
N ILE A 14 -9.58 -8.16 -8.37
CA ILE A 14 -9.94 -8.66 -9.69
C ILE A 14 -9.69 -10.17 -9.68
N ASP A 15 -10.67 -10.95 -10.14
CA ASP A 15 -10.48 -12.39 -10.33
C ASP A 15 -9.68 -12.64 -11.61
N GLU A 16 -8.36 -12.79 -11.47
CA GLU A 16 -7.44 -13.06 -12.56
C GLU A 16 -6.30 -14.00 -12.12
N PRO A 17 -5.81 -14.86 -13.02
CA PRO A 17 -4.64 -15.67 -12.72
C PRO A 17 -3.39 -14.80 -12.60
N TRP A 18 -2.52 -15.14 -11.67
CA TRP A 18 -1.25 -14.45 -11.45
C TRP A 18 -0.21 -15.44 -10.94
N ASN A 19 1.07 -15.07 -11.02
CA ASN A 19 2.19 -15.90 -10.59
C ASN A 19 3.00 -15.16 -9.51
N GLU A 20 3.11 -15.78 -8.33
CA GLU A 20 3.77 -15.16 -7.18
C GLU A 20 5.24 -14.81 -7.45
N ALA A 21 6.00 -15.74 -8.05
CA ALA A 21 7.41 -15.51 -8.35
C ALA A 21 7.61 -14.39 -9.38
N ALA A 22 6.75 -14.31 -10.40
CA ALA A 22 6.79 -13.26 -11.40
C ALA A 22 6.47 -11.88 -10.81
N VAL A 23 5.48 -11.80 -9.92
CA VAL A 23 5.15 -10.56 -9.20
C VAL A 23 6.29 -10.18 -8.26
N LEU A 24 6.82 -11.12 -7.47
CA LEU A 24 7.94 -10.87 -6.56
C LEU A 24 9.17 -10.31 -7.33
N GLY A 25 9.50 -10.91 -8.48
CA GLY A 25 10.56 -10.44 -9.36
C GLY A 25 10.28 -9.04 -9.92
N SER A 26 9.03 -8.77 -10.33
CA SER A 26 8.61 -7.46 -10.85
C SER A 26 8.72 -6.36 -9.81
N VAL A 27 8.26 -6.63 -8.58
CA VAL A 27 8.32 -5.66 -7.47
C VAL A 27 9.77 -5.42 -7.04
N THR A 28 10.57 -6.48 -6.93
CA THR A 28 12.01 -6.38 -6.64
C THR A 28 12.72 -5.53 -7.68
N TRP A 29 12.41 -5.72 -8.97
CA TRP A 29 12.97 -4.90 -10.05
C TRP A 29 12.53 -3.43 -9.95
N LEU A 30 11.25 -3.15 -9.64
CA LEU A 30 10.78 -1.79 -9.40
C LEU A 30 11.49 -1.13 -8.19
N TRP A 31 11.75 -1.89 -7.13
CA TRP A 31 12.50 -1.42 -5.95
C TRP A 31 13.92 -0.99 -6.31
N MET A 32 14.61 -1.72 -7.20
CA MET A 32 15.95 -1.34 -7.69
C MET A 32 15.98 0.03 -8.37
N HIS A 33 14.85 0.46 -8.96
CA HIS A 33 14.70 1.77 -9.59
C HIS A 33 14.16 2.87 -8.66
N SER A 34 13.77 2.53 -7.43
CA SER A 34 13.19 3.46 -6.45
C SER A 34 14.22 3.91 -5.43
N LYS A 35 14.50 5.22 -5.34
CA LYS A 35 15.47 5.77 -4.37
C LYS A 35 15.16 5.40 -2.92
N ALA A 36 13.89 5.22 -2.57
CA ALA A 36 13.47 4.85 -1.22
C ALA A 36 13.66 3.36 -0.89
N HIS A 37 13.87 2.50 -1.89
CA HIS A 37 13.83 1.04 -1.73
C HIS A 37 15.10 0.33 -2.21
N ARG A 38 15.85 0.92 -3.14
CA ARG A 38 16.97 0.26 -3.85
C ARG A 38 18.08 -0.26 -2.94
N ASP A 39 18.20 0.29 -1.73
CA ASP A 39 19.23 -0.05 -0.74
C ASP A 39 18.71 -1.09 0.30
N ALA A 40 17.48 -1.59 0.15
CA ALA A 40 16.92 -2.63 1.01
C ALA A 40 17.71 -3.94 0.86
N PRO A 41 18.12 -4.59 1.97
CA PRO A 41 18.86 -5.85 1.90
C PRO A 41 18.03 -6.97 1.24
N LEU A 42 18.63 -7.75 0.34
CA LEU A 42 17.96 -8.84 -0.37
C LEU A 42 17.27 -9.85 0.58
N HIS A 43 17.91 -10.17 1.70
CA HIS A 43 17.37 -11.11 2.69
C HIS A 43 16.12 -10.58 3.41
N SER A 44 15.84 -9.26 3.35
CA SER A 44 14.66 -8.64 3.96
C SER A 44 13.44 -8.65 3.04
N LEU A 45 13.64 -8.81 1.72
CA LEU A 45 12.54 -8.78 0.74
C LEU A 45 11.44 -9.81 1.03
N PRO A 46 11.73 -11.06 1.43
CA PRO A 46 10.67 -12.00 1.78
C PRO A 46 9.74 -11.47 2.87
N THR A 47 10.29 -10.84 3.91
CA THR A 47 9.51 -10.27 5.02
C THR A 47 8.72 -9.03 4.58
N LEU A 48 9.28 -8.22 3.69
CA LEU A 48 8.66 -6.96 3.27
C LEU A 48 7.62 -7.12 2.14
N LEU A 49 7.80 -8.11 1.26
CA LEU A 49 7.01 -8.26 0.04
C LEU A 49 6.04 -9.45 0.08
N LEU A 50 6.47 -10.63 0.56
CA LEU A 50 5.63 -11.84 0.46
C LEU A 50 4.30 -11.73 1.21
N PRO A 51 4.21 -11.10 2.39
CA PRO A 51 2.92 -10.97 3.06
C PRO A 51 1.85 -10.28 2.20
N ALA A 52 2.22 -9.24 1.43
CA ALA A 52 1.31 -8.59 0.48
C ALA A 52 0.80 -9.56 -0.58
N LEU A 53 1.71 -10.33 -1.16
CA LEU A 53 1.42 -11.27 -2.24
C LEU A 53 0.54 -12.42 -1.75
N LYS A 54 0.88 -13.03 -0.60
CA LYS A 54 0.11 -14.12 0.00
C LYS A 54 -1.32 -13.72 0.32
N HIS A 55 -1.52 -12.51 0.84
CA HIS A 55 -2.86 -11.96 1.11
C HIS A 55 -3.54 -11.37 -0.12
N ARG A 56 -2.87 -11.38 -1.28
CA ARG A 56 -3.36 -10.77 -2.54
C ARG A 56 -3.64 -9.26 -2.39
N GLN A 57 -2.97 -8.60 -1.45
CA GLN A 57 -3.15 -7.20 -1.12
C GLN A 57 -2.14 -6.30 -1.84
N PHE A 58 -2.13 -6.41 -3.16
CA PHE A 58 -1.29 -5.58 -4.01
C PHE A 58 -1.94 -5.24 -5.35
N VAL A 59 -1.37 -4.21 -5.99
CA VAL A 59 -1.64 -3.80 -7.36
C VAL A 59 -0.28 -3.70 -8.06
N LEU A 60 -0.12 -4.42 -9.16
CA LEU A 60 1.01 -4.27 -10.08
C LEU A 60 0.47 -3.68 -11.39
N GLY A 61 1.07 -2.60 -11.86
CA GLY A 61 0.78 -2.00 -13.15
C GLY A 61 1.96 -2.17 -14.10
N SER A 62 1.67 -2.59 -15.33
CA SER A 62 2.64 -2.82 -16.38
C SER A 62 2.26 -2.08 -17.66
N GLU A 63 3.26 -1.70 -18.46
CA GLU A 63 3.09 -1.21 -19.84
C GLU A 63 3.94 -2.06 -20.77
N ASP A 64 3.35 -2.56 -21.86
CA ASP A 64 4.03 -3.41 -22.86
C ASP A 64 4.81 -4.59 -22.22
N GLY A 65 4.19 -5.21 -21.21
CA GLY A 65 4.75 -6.34 -20.47
C GLY A 65 5.85 -5.99 -19.45
N LYS A 66 6.16 -4.71 -19.23
CA LYS A 66 7.15 -4.25 -18.25
C LYS A 66 6.46 -3.65 -17.02
N PRO A 67 6.86 -4.01 -15.79
CA PRO A 67 6.28 -3.39 -14.60
C PRO A 67 6.68 -1.91 -14.52
N VAL A 68 5.73 -1.03 -14.22
CA VAL A 68 5.97 0.42 -14.12
C VAL A 68 5.57 1.02 -12.78
N CYS A 69 4.65 0.36 -12.06
CA CYS A 69 4.26 0.75 -10.71
C CYS A 69 3.74 -0.41 -9.88
N TYR A 70 3.84 -0.28 -8.57
CA TYR A 70 3.37 -1.22 -7.58
C TYR A 70 2.76 -0.48 -6.39
N LEU A 71 1.72 -1.07 -5.80
CA LEU A 71 1.17 -0.70 -4.51
C LEU A 71 0.90 -1.96 -3.70
N SER A 72 1.24 -1.96 -2.41
CA SER A 72 0.63 -2.88 -1.43
C SER A 72 -0.21 -2.14 -0.40
N TRP A 73 -1.17 -2.84 0.19
CA TRP A 73 -1.94 -2.30 1.31
C TRP A 73 -2.11 -3.33 2.42
N LEU A 74 -2.49 -2.82 3.60
CA LEU A 74 -2.87 -3.56 4.79
C LEU A 74 -4.36 -3.33 5.06
N THR A 75 -5.04 -4.33 5.62
CA THR A 75 -6.39 -4.27 6.20
C THR A 75 -6.30 -4.75 7.64
N VAL A 76 -6.11 -3.81 8.57
CA VAL A 76 -5.67 -4.12 9.94
C VAL A 76 -6.74 -3.85 10.99
N ASP A 77 -6.66 -4.56 12.11
CA ASP A 77 -7.33 -4.16 13.34
C ASP A 77 -6.56 -3.02 14.05
N GLU A 78 -7.07 -2.55 15.20
CA GLU A 78 -6.42 -1.45 15.95
C GLU A 78 -5.05 -1.85 16.53
N ALA A 79 -4.88 -3.11 16.96
CA ALA A 79 -3.64 -3.57 17.58
C ALA A 79 -2.52 -3.74 16.53
N ALA A 80 -2.86 -4.19 15.33
CA ALA A 80 -1.98 -4.25 14.17
C ALA A 80 -1.70 -2.85 13.62
N GLU A 81 -2.69 -1.94 13.56
CA GLU A 81 -2.47 -0.53 13.20
C GLU A 81 -1.44 0.12 14.14
N ARG A 82 -1.55 -0.12 15.46
CA ARG A 82 -0.62 0.41 16.45
C ARG A 82 0.82 -0.04 16.20
N ARG A 83 1.02 -1.33 15.87
CA ARG A 83 2.35 -1.88 15.56
C ARG A 83 2.88 -1.35 14.23
N TYR A 84 2.03 -1.27 13.21
CA TYR A 84 2.37 -0.68 11.92
C TYR A 84 2.88 0.77 12.06
N LEU A 85 2.28 1.56 12.97
CA LEU A 85 2.65 2.96 13.17
C LEU A 85 3.89 3.18 14.04
N GLN A 86 4.29 2.19 14.84
CA GLN A 86 5.28 2.39 15.93
C GLN A 86 6.53 1.52 15.78
N GLN A 87 6.45 0.43 15.02
CA GLN A 87 7.51 -0.55 14.90
C GLN A 87 8.07 -0.55 13.48
N SER A 88 9.28 -1.12 13.34
CA SER A 88 9.84 -1.39 12.02
C SER A 88 8.88 -2.27 11.20
N PRO A 89 8.76 -2.06 9.88
CA PRO A 89 7.98 -2.93 9.01
C PRO A 89 8.37 -4.42 9.12
N LEU A 90 9.63 -4.72 9.50
CA LEU A 90 10.11 -6.08 9.73
C LEU A 90 9.45 -6.79 10.93
N MET A 91 8.80 -6.03 11.82
CA MET A 91 8.11 -6.54 13.01
C MET A 91 6.63 -6.86 12.77
N LEU A 92 6.10 -6.53 11.58
CA LEU A 92 4.74 -6.92 11.20
C LEU A 92 4.69 -8.43 10.97
N LYS A 93 3.71 -9.07 11.61
CA LYS A 93 3.41 -10.49 11.47
C LYS A 93 2.57 -10.69 10.21
N GLU A 94 2.67 -11.87 9.61
CA GLU A 94 1.85 -12.24 8.46
C GLU A 94 0.34 -12.12 8.75
N ALA A 95 -0.09 -12.44 9.98
CA ALA A 95 -1.49 -12.34 10.41
C ALA A 95 -2.02 -10.89 10.49
N ASP A 96 -1.15 -9.89 10.56
CA ASP A 96 -1.56 -8.49 10.68
C ASP A 96 -2.17 -7.97 9.40
N TRP A 97 -1.63 -8.42 8.26
CA TRP A 97 -1.89 -7.86 6.95
C TRP A 97 -3.37 -7.82 6.58
N ASN A 98 -4.15 -8.78 7.09
CA ASN A 98 -5.58 -8.89 6.86
C ASN A 98 -6.36 -9.16 8.17
N SER A 99 -6.03 -8.43 9.23
CA SER A 99 -6.60 -8.61 10.57
C SER A 99 -7.89 -7.83 10.84
N GLY A 100 -8.28 -6.88 9.99
CA GLY A 100 -9.46 -6.05 10.24
C GLY A 100 -9.86 -5.15 9.09
N GLU A 101 -10.56 -4.05 9.39
CA GLU A 101 -11.19 -3.20 8.37
C GLU A 101 -10.41 -1.91 8.06
N ARG A 102 -9.36 -1.58 8.83
CA ARG A 102 -8.60 -0.33 8.67
C ARG A 102 -7.62 -0.44 7.51
N ILE A 103 -7.89 0.27 6.41
CA ILE A 103 -7.05 0.22 5.22
C ILE A 103 -5.85 1.19 5.34
N TRP A 104 -4.65 0.67 5.10
CA TRP A 104 -3.41 1.45 4.98
C TRP A 104 -2.67 1.12 3.69
N LEU A 105 -2.37 2.14 2.88
CA LEU A 105 -1.42 2.00 1.76
C LEU A 105 -0.02 1.87 2.35
N ASN A 106 0.61 0.73 2.10
CA ASN A 106 1.83 0.30 2.79
C ASN A 106 3.10 0.63 1.98
N ASP A 107 3.15 0.20 0.72
CA ASP A 107 4.32 0.41 -0.14
C ASP A 107 3.84 0.95 -1.49
N TRP A 108 4.27 2.15 -1.86
CA TRP A 108 3.92 2.83 -3.11
C TRP A 108 5.17 3.07 -3.96
N VAL A 109 5.27 2.37 -5.09
CA VAL A 109 6.45 2.37 -5.95
C VAL A 109 6.06 2.72 -7.38
N ALA A 110 6.51 3.87 -7.89
CA ALA A 110 6.29 4.25 -9.29
C ALA A 110 7.51 5.04 -9.82
N PRO A 111 8.67 4.38 -9.95
CA PRO A 111 9.97 5.02 -10.16
C PRO A 111 10.08 5.78 -11.48
N PHE A 112 9.20 5.50 -12.45
CA PHE A 112 9.22 6.11 -13.78
C PHE A 112 8.14 7.18 -13.99
N GLY A 113 7.55 7.71 -12.91
CA GLY A 113 6.57 8.81 -12.98
C GLY A 113 5.09 8.38 -13.03
N HIS A 114 4.79 7.10 -12.84
CA HIS A 114 3.44 6.54 -12.96
C HIS A 114 2.54 6.75 -11.73
N SER A 115 2.99 7.49 -10.71
CA SER A 115 2.20 7.74 -9.50
C SER A 115 0.82 8.35 -9.79
N ALA A 116 0.73 9.26 -10.76
CA ALA A 116 -0.56 9.86 -11.11
C ALA A 116 -1.52 8.83 -11.75
N ALA A 117 -1.01 7.94 -12.61
CA ALA A 117 -1.80 6.88 -13.23
C ALA A 117 -2.26 5.84 -12.20
N LEU A 118 -1.35 5.39 -11.32
CA LEU A 118 -1.66 4.48 -10.21
C LEU A 118 -2.71 5.09 -9.26
N SER A 119 -2.61 6.39 -8.95
CA SER A 119 -3.60 7.08 -8.14
C SER A 119 -4.98 7.15 -8.82
N ARG A 120 -5.04 7.40 -10.12
CA ARG A 120 -6.32 7.42 -10.87
C ARG A 120 -6.99 6.06 -10.88
N VAL A 121 -6.26 4.97 -11.14
CA VAL A 121 -6.86 3.62 -11.18
C VAL A 121 -7.35 3.19 -9.79
N LEU A 122 -6.62 3.52 -8.73
CA LEU A 122 -7.08 3.28 -7.35
C LEU A 122 -8.35 4.05 -7.05
N HIS A 123 -8.34 5.36 -7.28
CA HIS A 123 -9.45 6.23 -6.95
C HIS A 123 -10.74 5.91 -7.73
N ARG A 124 -10.61 5.51 -9.00
CA ARG A 124 -11.75 5.35 -9.91
C ARG A 124 -12.24 3.91 -10.06
N GLN A 125 -11.38 2.91 -9.83
CA GLN A 125 -11.71 1.52 -10.09
C GLN A 125 -11.50 0.66 -8.84
N LEU A 126 -10.25 0.49 -8.42
CA LEU A 126 -9.87 -0.55 -7.44
C LEU A 126 -10.35 -0.25 -6.01
N PHE A 127 -10.36 1.03 -5.63
CA PHE A 127 -10.76 1.51 -4.30
C PHE A 127 -11.93 2.50 -4.42
N ALA A 128 -12.72 2.42 -5.51
CA ALA A 128 -13.79 3.38 -5.81
C ALA A 128 -14.77 3.59 -4.63
N ASN A 129 -15.04 2.54 -3.86
CA ASN A 129 -15.97 2.56 -2.72
C ASN A 129 -15.27 2.36 -1.37
N LYS A 130 -13.98 2.68 -1.26
CA LYS A 130 -13.18 2.48 -0.05
C LYS A 130 -12.60 3.80 0.46
N CYS A 131 -12.38 3.86 1.77
CA CYS A 131 -11.57 4.88 2.44
C CYS A 131 -10.37 4.23 3.11
N GLY A 132 -9.32 5.01 3.32
CA GLY A 132 -8.16 4.52 4.04
C GLY A 132 -7.12 5.60 4.26
N ARG A 133 -5.94 5.14 4.68
CA ARG A 133 -4.82 6.00 5.08
C ARG A 133 -3.54 5.61 4.36
N ALA A 134 -2.57 6.50 4.38
CA ALA A 134 -1.21 6.25 3.91
C ALA A 134 -0.22 7.00 4.80
N LEU A 135 0.94 6.39 5.05
CA LEU A 135 2.07 7.09 5.65
C LEU A 135 2.85 7.82 4.56
N TYR A 136 2.96 9.14 4.72
CA TYR A 136 3.69 10.01 3.80
C TYR A 136 4.96 10.53 4.46
N HIS A 137 6.10 10.16 3.88
CA HIS A 137 7.41 10.74 4.21
C HIS A 137 7.79 11.81 3.17
N ARG A 138 8.24 12.97 3.63
CA ARG A 138 8.93 13.97 2.79
C ARG A 138 10.34 14.22 3.33
N GLY A 139 11.22 13.23 3.16
CA GLY A 139 12.62 13.30 3.58
C GLY A 139 12.82 13.62 5.06
N GLU A 140 14.01 14.10 5.42
CA GLU A 140 14.37 14.57 6.76
C GLU A 140 13.70 15.90 7.16
N GLU A 141 13.05 16.61 6.23
CA GLU A 141 12.54 17.98 6.46
C GLU A 141 11.22 18.01 7.26
N ARG A 142 10.36 17.00 7.12
CA ARG A 142 9.03 16.95 7.73
C ARG A 142 8.69 15.49 8.00
N GLY A 143 8.74 15.09 9.27
CA GLY A 143 8.47 13.73 9.73
C GLY A 143 7.17 13.09 9.23
N LEU A 144 6.93 11.85 9.65
CA LEU A 144 5.82 11.01 9.21
C LEU A 144 4.46 11.75 9.25
N ARG A 145 3.76 11.82 8.12
CA ARG A 145 2.40 12.38 8.03
C ARG A 145 1.39 11.34 7.60
N ILE A 146 0.27 11.27 8.30
CA ILE A 146 -0.88 10.46 7.87
C ILE A 146 -1.65 11.25 6.81
N LYS A 147 -1.81 10.65 5.63
CA LYS A 147 -2.74 11.12 4.60
C LYS A 147 -3.96 10.21 4.57
N THR A 148 -5.12 10.78 4.27
CA THR A 148 -6.36 10.03 4.04
C THR A 148 -6.68 10.01 2.55
N PHE A 149 -7.33 8.94 2.09
CA PHE A 149 -7.92 8.88 0.76
C PHE A 149 -9.33 8.31 0.85
N GLN A 150 -10.13 8.64 -0.15
CA GLN A 150 -11.45 8.07 -0.40
C GLN A 150 -11.60 7.86 -1.90
N GLY A 151 -12.25 6.78 -2.31
CA GLY A 151 -12.57 6.56 -3.72
C GLY A 151 -13.69 7.45 -4.24
N ILE A 152 -13.85 7.49 -5.57
CA ILE A 152 -14.82 8.36 -6.25
C ILE A 152 -16.28 8.08 -5.89
N GLY A 153 -16.59 6.85 -5.50
CA GLY A 153 -17.93 6.41 -5.10
C GLY A 153 -18.26 6.65 -3.63
N VAL A 154 -17.30 7.14 -2.83
CA VAL A 154 -17.55 7.45 -1.41
C VAL A 154 -17.91 8.92 -1.24
N ILE A 155 -19.14 9.18 -0.78
CA ILE A 155 -19.58 10.54 -0.50
C ILE A 155 -18.94 11.07 0.80
N PRO A 156 -18.79 12.40 0.96
CA PRO A 156 -18.08 12.98 2.11
C PRO A 156 -18.64 12.59 3.49
N GLU A 157 -19.94 12.35 3.60
CA GLU A 157 -20.57 11.90 4.83
C GLU A 157 -20.16 10.47 5.22
N GLN A 158 -20.19 9.54 4.26
CA GLN A 158 -19.74 8.16 4.46
C GLN A 158 -18.26 8.11 4.85
N ALA A 159 -17.41 8.90 4.18
CA ALA A 159 -16.00 8.99 4.53
C ALA A 159 -15.79 9.49 5.97
N ARG A 160 -16.49 10.56 6.37
CA ARG A 160 -16.46 11.06 7.76
C ARG A 160 -16.89 10.00 8.77
N ALA A 161 -18.01 9.33 8.52
CA ALA A 161 -18.51 8.28 9.39
C ALA A 161 -17.49 7.14 9.53
N TRP A 162 -16.88 6.71 8.42
CA TRP A 162 -15.87 5.66 8.44
C TRP A 162 -14.63 6.06 9.25
N PHE A 163 -14.10 7.27 9.04
CA PHE A 163 -12.94 7.75 9.79
C PHE A 163 -13.24 7.97 11.28
N ALA A 164 -14.46 8.38 11.63
CA ALA A 164 -14.90 8.53 13.02
C ALA A 164 -15.06 7.17 13.71
N ALA A 165 -15.55 6.14 13.00
CA ALA A 165 -15.65 4.78 13.52
C ALA A 165 -14.28 4.08 13.65
N HIS A 166 -13.28 4.52 12.88
CA HIS A 166 -11.94 3.94 12.86
C HIS A 166 -10.86 4.97 13.22
N PRO A 167 -10.87 5.60 14.41
CA PRO A 167 -9.87 6.60 14.77
C PRO A 167 -8.45 6.01 14.68
N VAL A 168 -7.45 6.81 14.32
CA VAL A 168 -6.06 6.32 14.25
C VAL A 168 -5.67 5.76 15.62
N ALA A 169 -5.16 4.53 15.66
CA ALA A 169 -4.58 3.96 16.87
C ALA A 169 -3.47 4.90 17.36
N THR A 170 -3.72 5.60 18.48
CA THR A 170 -2.83 6.63 19.01
C THR A 170 -1.41 6.10 19.19
N THR A 171 -0.43 6.84 18.66
CA THR A 171 0.98 6.73 19.02
C THR A 171 1.15 7.00 20.53
N PRO A 172 1.96 6.26 21.31
CA PRO A 172 2.47 6.79 22.58
C PRO A 172 3.25 8.07 22.30
N SER A 173 3.24 8.99 23.26
CA SER A 173 3.66 10.38 23.10
C SER A 173 5.05 10.52 22.49
N THR A 174 5.18 11.48 21.60
CA THR A 174 6.46 12.13 21.29
C THR A 174 6.74 13.13 22.42
N ASP A 175 6.86 12.65 23.65
CA ASP A 175 7.45 13.46 24.72
C ASP A 175 8.95 13.19 24.76
N PRO A 176 9.79 14.23 24.62
CA PRO A 176 11.22 14.08 24.84
C PRO A 176 11.49 13.95 26.35
N LEU A 177 12.16 12.85 26.74
CA LEU A 177 12.95 12.78 27.97
C LEU A 177 14.39 13.21 27.67
#